data_AF-A0A7J8ULS5-F1
#
_entry.id   AF-A0A7J8ULS5-F1
#
_cell.length_a   1.000
_cell.length_b   1.000
_cell.length_c   1.000
_cell.angle_alpha   90.00
_cell.angle_beta   90.00
_cell.angle_gamma   90.00
#
_symmetry.space_group_name_H-M   'P 1'
#
loop_
_entity.id
_entity.type
_entity.pdbx_description
1 polymer ?
#
loop_
_entity_poly.entity_id
_entity_poly.type
_entity_poly.pdbx_seq_one_letter_code
_entity_poly.pdbx_strand_id
1 'polypeptide(L)'
;ALAALGLKTGGTVQQRAERLLLTKHTPLEKLDKKHFAKGSHGPRQNGSTAVSQDINSLKQIALVEAKMKKLCDLLSKTIEQTKENVVKKQALTYEEMEQEREEFTNLCPQHPVRMAVGRVLNVGACEETQVDTESDDEDQQIYNPLKLPMGWDGKPIPYWLYKLHGLGQEFKCEICGNYSYWGRRAFERHFKEWRHQHGMRCLGIPNTKNFNEITNIQEAQELWEKIRERQGVNKWRPDLEEEYEDKEGNIYNKKTYTDLQRQGLI
;
A
#
# COMPACT_ATOMS: atom_id res chain seq x y z
N ALA A 1 35.35 5.44 58.82
CA ALA A 1 34.26 4.45 58.93
C ALA A 1 32.87 5.12 58.86
N LEU A 2 32.38 5.81 59.89
CA LEU A 2 31.02 6.41 59.89
C LEU A 2 30.78 7.43 58.76
N ALA A 3 31.74 8.31 58.48
CA ALA A 3 31.65 9.30 57.41
C ALA A 3 31.50 8.64 56.02
N ALA A 4 32.21 7.53 55.78
CA ALA A 4 32.15 6.78 54.53
C ALA A 4 30.79 6.09 54.33
N LEU A 5 30.07 5.82 55.41
CA LEU A 5 28.72 5.24 55.40
C LEU A 5 27.61 6.31 55.46
N GLY A 6 27.95 7.60 55.34
CA GLY A 6 26.97 8.70 55.42
C GLY A 6 26.36 8.95 56.81
N LEU A 7 26.91 8.32 57.86
CA LEU A 7 26.41 8.42 59.24
C LEU A 7 26.99 9.61 59.99
N LYS A 8 26.26 10.12 60.99
CA LYS A 8 26.69 11.24 61.84
C LYS A 8 27.99 10.91 62.58
N THR A 9 28.99 11.77 62.39
CA THR A 9 30.35 11.63 62.96
C THR A 9 30.57 12.37 64.28
N GLY A 10 29.63 13.22 64.71
CA GLY A 10 29.71 13.98 65.98
C GLY A 10 29.21 13.22 67.21
N GLY A 11 29.62 13.64 68.41
CA GLY A 11 29.22 13.06 69.70
C GLY A 11 30.36 12.31 70.41
N THR A 12 30.02 11.60 71.50
CA THR A 12 30.99 10.83 72.29
C THR A 12 31.49 9.58 71.54
N VAL A 13 32.64 9.03 71.95
CA VAL A 13 33.22 7.81 71.34
C VAL A 13 32.22 6.63 71.39
N GLN A 14 31.50 6.48 72.50
CA GLN A 14 30.48 5.44 72.68
C GLN A 14 29.33 5.57 71.68
N GLN A 15 28.79 6.77 71.49
CA GLN A 15 27.71 7.02 70.52
C GLN A 15 28.14 6.76 69.07
N ARG A 16 29.44 6.94 68.76
CA ARG A 16 30.00 6.59 67.45
C ARG A 16 30.12 5.08 67.27
N ALA A 17 30.54 4.36 68.31
CA ALA A 17 30.63 2.90 68.29
C ALA A 17 29.24 2.25 68.14
N GLU A 18 28.22 2.75 68.84
CA GLU A 18 26.84 2.28 68.73
C GLU A 18 26.29 2.43 67.30
N ARG A 19 26.51 3.58 66.66
CA ARG A 19 26.11 3.81 65.25
C ARG A 19 26.82 2.87 64.28
N LEU A 20 28.08 2.54 64.54
CA LEU A 20 28.83 1.59 63.73
C LEU A 20 28.35 0.15 63.95
N LEU A 21 27.96 -0.20 65.19
CA LEU A 21 27.45 -1.52 65.52
C LEU A 21 26.07 -1.78 64.89
N LEU A 22 25.23 -0.74 64.81
CA LEU A 22 23.95 -0.77 64.09
C LEU A 22 24.10 -1.21 62.63
N THR A 23 25.19 -0.82 61.96
CA THR A 23 25.46 -1.24 60.56
C THR A 23 25.88 -2.70 60.41
N LYS A 24 26.22 -3.41 61.50
CA LYS A 24 26.55 -4.85 61.44
C LYS A 24 25.31 -5.74 61.43
N HIS A 25 24.25 -5.33 62.12
CA HIS A 25 23.05 -6.15 62.31
C HIS A 25 21.87 -5.69 61.46
N THR A 26 21.91 -4.45 60.95
CA THR A 26 20.84 -3.88 60.14
C THR A 26 21.42 -3.26 58.88
N PRO A 27 20.93 -3.62 57.68
CA PRO A 27 21.39 -3.02 56.43
C PRO A 27 21.06 -1.52 56.41
N LEU A 28 21.93 -0.73 55.78
CA LEU A 28 21.89 0.74 55.76
C LEU A 28 20.53 1.32 55.34
N GLU A 29 19.82 0.65 54.44
CA GLU A 29 18.51 1.06 53.90
C GLU A 29 17.38 1.04 54.94
N LYS A 30 17.52 0.24 56.00
CA LYS A 30 16.52 0.07 57.07
C LYS A 30 16.84 0.87 58.32
N LEU A 31 17.91 1.67 58.31
CA LEU A 31 18.28 2.51 59.44
C LEU A 31 17.47 3.80 59.47
N ASP A 32 17.12 4.22 60.69
CA ASP A 32 16.38 5.45 60.92
C ASP A 32 17.15 6.67 60.40
N LYS A 33 16.43 7.57 59.72
CA LYS A 33 16.95 8.84 59.13
C LYS A 33 17.69 9.73 60.15
N LYS A 34 17.48 9.51 61.45
CA LYS A 34 18.13 10.22 62.55
C LYS A 34 19.63 9.94 62.65
N HIS A 35 20.09 8.79 62.17
CA HIS A 35 21.50 8.38 62.25
C HIS A 35 22.37 8.93 61.10
N PHE A 36 21.75 9.37 60.01
CA PHE A 36 22.44 9.92 58.84
C PHE A 36 22.81 11.39 59.01
N ALA A 37 23.92 11.80 58.40
CA ALA A 37 24.32 13.20 58.36
C ALA A 37 23.29 14.04 57.59
N LYS A 38 23.05 15.28 58.03
CA LYS A 38 22.07 16.17 57.40
C LYS A 38 22.59 16.52 56.00
N GLY A 39 21.96 15.96 54.97
CA GLY A 39 22.40 16.04 53.57
C GLY A 39 22.87 14.72 52.94
N SER A 40 22.94 13.62 53.71
CA SER A 40 23.36 12.30 53.19
C SER A 40 22.25 11.53 52.47
N HIS A 41 20.98 11.92 52.65
CA HIS A 41 19.90 11.53 51.75
C HIS A 41 19.57 12.74 50.88
N GLY A 42 19.41 12.50 49.58
CA GLY A 42 19.24 13.49 48.51
C GLY A 42 18.18 14.58 48.76
N PRO A 43 18.12 15.58 47.87
CA PRO A 43 17.55 16.89 48.14
C PRO A 43 16.10 16.83 48.63
N ARG A 44 15.80 17.65 49.65
CA ARG A 44 14.43 17.93 50.12
C ARG A 44 13.59 18.38 48.91
N GLN A 45 12.64 17.56 48.50
CA GLN A 45 11.68 17.90 47.45
C GLN A 45 10.64 18.87 48.01
N ASN A 46 10.85 20.17 47.77
CA ASN A 46 9.75 21.13 47.61
C ASN A 46 9.52 21.27 46.10
N GLY A 47 8.61 20.48 45.53
CA GLY A 47 8.30 20.49 44.10
C GLY A 47 7.64 19.17 43.65
N SER A 48 6.39 18.95 44.03
CA SER A 48 5.66 17.67 43.86
C SER A 48 5.11 17.39 42.45
N THR A 49 5.21 18.33 41.51
CA THR A 49 4.50 18.22 40.21
C THR A 49 5.37 17.63 39.09
N ALA A 50 6.67 17.95 39.02
CA ALA A 50 7.52 17.55 37.89
C ALA A 50 7.99 16.08 37.95
N VAL A 51 8.41 15.59 39.14
CA VAL A 51 8.90 14.20 39.32
C VAL A 51 7.81 13.16 39.04
N SER A 52 6.54 13.50 39.33
CA SER A 52 5.39 12.63 39.11
C SER A 52 5.05 12.46 37.62
N GLN A 53 5.35 13.46 36.77
CA GLN A 53 5.15 13.37 35.33
C GLN A 53 6.22 12.48 34.67
N ASP A 54 7.48 12.58 35.09
CA ASP A 54 8.57 11.76 34.57
C ASP A 54 8.38 10.27 34.88
N ILE A 55 7.95 9.93 36.10
CA ILE A 55 7.67 8.52 36.48
C ILE A 55 6.48 7.95 35.69
N ASN A 56 5.45 8.76 35.45
CA ASN A 56 4.33 8.35 34.61
C ASN A 56 4.74 8.18 33.15
N SER A 57 5.60 9.07 32.62
CA SER A 57 6.17 8.94 31.27
C SER A 57 6.99 7.65 31.12
N LEU A 58 7.88 7.37 32.10
CA LEU A 58 8.67 6.14 32.14
C LEU A 58 7.79 4.87 32.21
N LYS A 59 6.70 4.93 32.97
CA LYS A 59 5.73 3.83 33.06
C LYS A 59 5.02 3.59 31.73
N GLN A 60 4.66 4.65 31.00
CA GLN A 60 4.06 4.53 29.67
C GLN A 60 5.06 3.95 28.65
N ILE A 61 6.31 4.40 28.69
CA ILE A 61 7.38 3.87 27.82
C ILE A 61 7.59 2.38 28.10
N ALA A 62 7.74 1.97 29.36
CA ALA A 62 7.92 0.57 29.73
C ALA A 62 6.73 -0.32 29.29
N LEU A 63 5.51 0.21 29.37
CA LEU A 63 4.30 -0.49 28.93
C LEU A 63 4.28 -0.67 27.40
N VAL A 64 4.65 0.37 26.64
CA VAL A 64 4.77 0.28 25.18
C VAL A 64 5.87 -0.71 24.78
N GLU A 65 7.03 -0.68 25.43
CA GLU A 65 8.12 -1.62 25.17
C GLU A 65 7.70 -3.07 25.41
N ALA A 66 6.97 -3.35 26.49
CA ALA A 66 6.45 -4.68 26.78
C ALA A 66 5.44 -5.13 25.71
N LYS A 67 4.54 -4.24 25.28
CA LYS A 67 3.59 -4.51 24.19
C LYS A 67 4.30 -4.77 22.86
N MET A 68 5.32 -3.97 22.52
CA MET A 68 6.09 -4.18 21.30
C MET A 68 6.82 -5.53 21.32
N LYS A 69 7.46 -5.91 22.43
CA LYS A 69 8.07 -7.24 22.58
C LYS A 69 7.07 -8.35 22.32
N LYS A 70 5.87 -8.27 22.94
CA LYS A 70 4.84 -9.28 22.75
C LYS A 70 4.31 -9.34 21.31
N LEU A 71 4.17 -8.20 20.64
CA LEU A 71 3.78 -8.16 19.23
C LEU A 71 4.86 -8.73 18.31
N CYS A 72 6.14 -8.46 18.58
CA CYS A 72 7.25 -9.06 17.84
C CYS A 72 7.29 -10.59 17.98
N ASP A 73 6.98 -11.13 19.16
CA ASP A 73 6.89 -12.58 19.35
C ASP A 73 5.76 -13.19 18.50
N LEU A 74 4.57 -12.57 18.53
CA LEU A 74 3.41 -13.04 17.79
C LEU A 74 3.59 -12.93 16.26
N LEU A 75 4.29 -11.89 15.80
CA LEU A 75 4.54 -11.62 14.38
C LEU A 75 5.90 -12.10 13.89
N SER A 76 6.61 -12.91 14.67
CA SER A 76 7.96 -13.42 14.37
C SER A 76 8.08 -13.98 12.95
N LYS A 77 7.15 -14.83 12.52
CA LYS A 77 7.09 -15.39 11.16
C LYS A 77 6.98 -14.31 10.08
N THR A 78 6.12 -13.31 10.28
CA THR A 78 5.94 -12.20 9.33
C THR A 78 7.18 -11.31 9.29
N ILE A 79 7.82 -11.09 10.44
CA ILE A 79 9.07 -10.33 10.53
C ILE A 79 10.18 -11.05 9.76
N GLU A 80 10.33 -12.37 9.90
CA GLU A 80 11.28 -13.17 9.13
C GLU A 80 11.01 -13.08 7.62
N GLN A 81 9.75 -13.27 7.20
CA GLN A 81 9.35 -13.13 5.80
C GLN A 81 9.67 -11.75 5.21
N THR A 82 9.42 -10.67 5.96
CA THR A 82 9.75 -9.31 5.50
C THR A 82 11.25 -9.08 5.39
N LYS A 83 12.06 -9.65 6.29
CA LYS A 83 13.52 -9.61 6.20
C LYS A 83 14.01 -10.34 4.95
N GLU A 84 13.52 -11.54 4.70
CA GLU A 84 13.86 -12.30 3.48
C GLU A 84 13.45 -11.55 2.22
N ASN A 85 12.28 -10.91 2.22
CA ASN A 85 11.81 -10.10 1.10
C ASN A 85 12.74 -8.89 0.83
N VAL A 86 13.22 -8.22 1.88
CA VAL A 86 14.19 -7.12 1.73
C VAL A 86 15.50 -7.62 1.12
N VAL A 87 16.01 -8.77 1.56
CA VAL A 87 17.24 -9.37 1.01
C VAL A 87 17.04 -9.78 -0.45
N LYS A 88 15.90 -10.39 -0.79
CA LYS A 88 15.53 -10.72 -2.18
C LYS A 88 15.50 -9.47 -3.06
N LYS A 89 14.84 -8.41 -2.61
CA LYS A 89 14.79 -7.11 -3.32
C LYS A 89 16.14 -6.46 -3.54
N GLN A 90 17.08 -6.66 -2.63
CA GLN A 90 18.45 -6.15 -2.81
C GLN A 90 19.24 -6.94 -3.87
N ALA A 91 18.87 -8.18 -4.18
CA ALA A 91 19.52 -9.04 -5.16
C ALA A 91 18.84 -9.02 -6.55
N LEU A 92 17.67 -8.40 -6.66
CA LEU A 92 16.85 -8.35 -7.88
C LEU A 92 17.39 -7.35 -8.91
N THR A 93 17.26 -7.70 -10.19
CA THR A 93 17.56 -6.79 -11.31
C THR A 93 16.44 -5.78 -11.54
N TYR A 94 16.69 -4.75 -12.35
CA TYR A 94 15.72 -3.67 -12.60
C TYR A 94 14.40 -4.17 -13.21
N GLU A 95 14.49 -5.08 -14.18
CA GLU A 95 13.30 -5.65 -14.85
C GLU A 95 12.47 -6.52 -13.88
N GLU A 96 13.13 -7.29 -13.02
CA GLU A 96 12.43 -8.13 -12.03
C GLU A 96 11.79 -7.27 -10.92
N MET A 97 12.39 -6.14 -10.54
CA MET A 97 11.77 -5.16 -9.63
C MET A 97 10.52 -4.49 -10.21
N GLU A 98 10.50 -4.27 -11.53
CA GLU A 98 9.34 -3.70 -12.22
C GLU A 98 8.20 -4.73 -12.31
N GLN A 99 8.52 -5.99 -12.61
CA GLN A 99 7.55 -7.09 -12.61
C GLN A 99 6.94 -7.35 -11.23
N GLU A 100 7.72 -7.40 -10.14
CA GLU A 100 7.17 -7.55 -8.78
C GLU A 100 6.25 -6.38 -8.39
N ARG A 101 6.56 -5.16 -8.85
CA ARG A 101 5.70 -3.99 -8.60
C ARG A 101 4.38 -4.14 -9.32
N GLU A 102 4.40 -4.58 -10.58
CA GLU A 102 3.19 -4.83 -11.37
C GLU A 102 2.36 -5.95 -10.75
N GLU A 103 2.97 -7.08 -10.38
CA GLU A 103 2.27 -8.18 -9.71
C GLU A 103 1.63 -7.74 -8.38
N PHE A 104 2.36 -7.01 -7.54
CA PHE A 104 1.82 -6.47 -6.28
C PHE A 104 0.62 -5.54 -6.52
N THR A 105 0.63 -4.77 -7.60
CA THR A 105 -0.52 -3.93 -7.97
C THR A 105 -1.70 -4.72 -8.54
N ASN A 106 -1.45 -5.89 -9.15
CA ASN A 106 -2.47 -6.72 -9.79
C ASN A 106 -3.16 -7.71 -8.84
N LEU A 107 -2.54 -8.06 -7.71
CA LEU A 107 -3.04 -9.04 -6.74
C LEU A 107 -4.31 -8.60 -5.95
N CYS A 108 -4.84 -7.39 -6.13
CA CYS A 108 -6.11 -6.99 -5.51
C CYS A 108 -6.93 -5.97 -6.35
N PRO A 109 -7.92 -6.42 -7.16
CA PRO A 109 -8.76 -5.53 -7.96
C PRO A 109 -9.81 -4.73 -7.15
N GLN A 110 -9.98 -5.03 -5.86
CA GLN A 110 -11.02 -4.43 -5.00
C GLN A 110 -10.45 -4.02 -3.63
N HIS A 111 -9.46 -3.12 -3.60
CA HIS A 111 -9.18 -2.15 -2.54
C HIS A 111 -7.77 -1.59 -2.79
N PRO A 112 -7.56 -0.26 -2.81
CA PRO A 112 -6.22 0.28 -2.93
C PRO A 112 -5.41 -0.13 -1.67
N VAL A 113 -4.45 -1.03 -1.84
CA VAL A 113 -3.57 -1.47 -0.76
C VAL A 113 -2.68 -0.28 -0.38
N ARG A 114 -3.05 0.39 0.69
CA ARG A 114 -2.23 1.39 1.36
C ARG A 114 -1.00 0.66 1.90
N MET A 115 0.20 1.08 1.50
CA MET A 115 1.42 0.82 2.29
C MET A 115 1.34 1.64 3.58
N ALA A 116 0.46 1.21 4.48
CA ALA A 116 0.44 1.63 5.86
C ALA A 116 0.73 0.38 6.68
N VAL A 117 1.90 0.37 7.30
CA VAL A 117 2.21 -0.48 8.46
C VAL A 117 1.00 -0.49 9.40
N GLY A 118 0.43 -1.68 9.60
CA GLY A 118 -0.56 -1.96 10.64
C GLY A 118 -2.02 -1.98 10.18
N ARG A 119 -2.47 -3.14 9.69
CA ARG A 119 -3.54 -3.99 10.26
C ARG A 119 -3.83 -5.10 9.25
N VAL A 120 -3.21 -6.27 9.45
CA VAL A 120 -3.61 -7.50 8.77
C VAL A 120 -4.74 -8.10 9.60
N LEU A 121 -5.92 -8.26 9.02
CA LEU A 121 -6.88 -9.26 9.47
C LEU A 121 -7.15 -10.21 8.30
N ASN A 122 -7.01 -11.47 8.68
CA ASN A 122 -6.94 -12.69 7.90
C ASN A 122 -8.23 -12.98 7.12
N VAL A 123 -8.10 -13.56 5.92
CA VAL A 123 -9.21 -14.18 5.19
C VAL A 123 -9.22 -15.67 5.49
N GLY A 124 -10.34 -16.18 6.00
CA GLY A 124 -10.54 -17.61 6.23
C GLY A 124 -11.98 -17.93 6.66
N ALA A 125 -12.84 -18.15 5.66
CA ALA A 125 -14.05 -18.98 5.57
C ALA A 125 -14.96 -19.28 6.80
N CYS A 126 -16.25 -18.99 6.61
CA CYS A 126 -17.48 -19.68 7.03
C CYS A 126 -17.57 -20.36 8.41
N GLU A 127 -18.38 -19.78 9.30
CA GLU A 127 -19.49 -20.49 9.97
C GLU A 127 -20.53 -19.47 10.45
N GLU A 128 -21.80 -19.72 10.14
CA GLU A 128 -22.94 -18.94 10.64
C GLU A 128 -23.10 -19.19 12.14
N THR A 129 -22.88 -18.16 12.95
CA THR A 129 -23.46 -18.10 14.30
C THR A 129 -23.83 -16.66 14.58
N GLN A 130 -25.13 -16.38 14.49
CA GLN A 130 -25.73 -15.15 15.00
C GLN A 130 -25.46 -15.09 16.50
N VAL A 131 -24.67 -14.10 16.91
CA VAL A 131 -24.64 -13.65 18.30
C VAL A 131 -24.80 -12.14 18.25
N ASP A 132 -26.02 -11.68 18.52
CA ASP A 132 -26.30 -10.29 18.86
C ASP A 132 -25.43 -9.93 20.07
N THR A 133 -24.55 -8.96 19.88
CA THR A 133 -23.94 -8.23 20.99
C THR A 133 -23.89 -6.78 20.58
N GLU A 134 -24.91 -6.05 21.02
CA GLU A 134 -24.99 -4.60 21.00
C GLU A 134 -23.73 -4.04 21.68
N SER A 135 -22.85 -3.43 20.88
CA SER A 135 -21.75 -2.60 21.37
C SER A 135 -21.74 -1.33 20.54
N ASP A 136 -22.35 -0.32 21.14
CA ASP A 136 -22.36 1.09 20.78
C ASP A 136 -20.91 1.61 20.63
N ASP A 137 -20.41 1.67 19.40
CA ASP A 137 -19.19 2.39 19.04
C ASP A 137 -19.53 3.33 17.89
N GLU A 138 -19.76 4.58 18.29
CA GLU A 138 -20.19 5.73 17.50
C GLU A 138 -19.49 5.83 16.14
N ASP A 139 -20.27 5.66 15.07
CA ASP A 139 -19.96 6.20 13.76
C ASP A 139 -19.73 7.71 13.90
N GLN A 140 -18.47 8.14 13.97
CA GLN A 140 -18.10 9.54 13.73
C GLN A 140 -18.54 9.91 12.31
N GLN A 141 -19.79 10.37 12.21
CA GLN A 141 -20.38 10.94 11.02
C GLN A 141 -19.57 12.20 10.69
N ILE A 142 -18.52 12.04 9.89
CA ILE A 142 -17.69 13.13 9.40
C ILE A 142 -18.64 14.07 8.63
N TYR A 143 -18.94 15.22 9.23
CA TYR A 143 -19.85 16.24 8.69
C TYR A 143 -19.33 16.70 7.31
N ASN A 144 -19.96 16.19 6.24
CA ASN A 144 -19.73 16.57 4.83
C ASN A 144 -20.95 17.36 4.32
N PRO A 145 -21.10 18.63 4.74
CA PRO A 145 -22.27 19.46 4.42
C PRO A 145 -22.43 19.74 2.91
N LEU A 146 -21.39 19.49 2.12
CA LEU A 146 -21.34 19.75 0.67
C LEU A 146 -21.39 18.47 -0.19
N LYS A 147 -21.57 17.28 0.42
CA LYS A 147 -21.60 15.97 -0.27
C LYS A 147 -20.48 15.79 -1.32
N LEU A 148 -19.28 16.25 -1.00
CA LEU A 148 -18.12 16.04 -1.88
C LEU A 148 -17.71 14.55 -1.88
N PRO A 149 -17.30 13.99 -3.04
CA PRO A 149 -16.79 12.63 -3.12
C PRO A 149 -15.61 12.43 -2.15
N MET A 150 -15.61 11.31 -1.41
CA MET A 150 -14.54 10.97 -0.47
C MET A 150 -13.22 10.81 -1.22
N GLY A 151 -12.16 11.41 -0.69
CA GLY A 151 -10.82 11.24 -1.22
C GLY A 151 -10.25 9.85 -0.92
N TRP A 152 -9.11 9.57 -1.52
CA TRP A 152 -8.29 8.37 -1.24
C TRP A 152 -7.81 8.27 0.22
N ASP A 153 -7.97 9.33 1.02
CA ASP A 153 -7.63 9.41 2.45
C ASP A 153 -8.84 9.22 3.39
N GLY A 154 -10.03 8.93 2.87
CA GLY A 154 -11.27 8.78 3.67
C GLY A 154 -11.82 10.08 4.25
N LYS A 155 -11.14 11.21 4.02
CA LYS A 155 -11.60 12.57 4.36
C LYS A 155 -12.27 13.22 3.14
N PRO A 156 -13.25 14.12 3.33
CA PRO A 156 -13.83 14.89 2.23
C PRO A 156 -12.74 15.67 1.49
N ILE A 157 -12.66 15.53 0.16
CA ILE A 157 -11.68 16.24 -0.66
C ILE A 157 -11.93 17.75 -0.50
N PRO A 158 -10.91 18.56 -0.15
CA PRO A 158 -11.08 20.00 -0.09
C PRO A 158 -11.65 20.58 -1.40
N TYR A 159 -12.65 21.46 -1.30
CA TYR A 159 -13.40 21.98 -2.46
C TYR A 159 -12.51 22.61 -3.54
N TRP A 160 -11.44 23.31 -3.14
CA TRP A 160 -10.47 23.90 -4.07
C TRP A 160 -9.70 22.83 -4.85
N LEU A 161 -9.38 21.69 -4.22
CA LEU A 161 -8.66 20.57 -4.84
C LEU A 161 -9.56 19.82 -5.82
N TYR A 162 -10.84 19.65 -5.46
CA TYR A 162 -11.88 19.13 -6.35
C TYR A 162 -12.04 19.99 -7.61
N LYS A 163 -12.07 21.32 -7.45
CA LYS A 163 -12.17 22.28 -8.56
C LYS A 163 -10.89 22.36 -9.40
N LEU A 164 -9.71 22.27 -8.77
CA LEU A 164 -8.41 22.33 -9.43
C LEU A 164 -8.13 21.10 -10.30
N HIS A 165 -8.42 19.90 -9.80
CA HIS A 165 -8.18 18.66 -10.53
C HIS A 165 -9.35 18.25 -11.44
N GLY A 166 -10.42 19.06 -11.50
CA GLY A 166 -11.56 18.83 -12.38
C GLY A 166 -12.33 17.55 -12.05
N LEU A 167 -12.32 17.10 -10.78
CA LEU A 167 -13.01 15.87 -10.36
C LEU A 167 -14.53 15.95 -10.53
N GLY A 168 -15.09 17.16 -10.63
CA GLY A 168 -16.53 17.36 -10.81
C GLY A 168 -17.04 17.24 -12.23
N GLN A 169 -16.16 17.01 -13.21
CA GLN A 169 -16.58 16.74 -14.57
C GLN A 169 -16.81 15.24 -14.73
N GLU A 170 -18.06 14.85 -14.97
CA GLU A 170 -18.44 13.49 -15.28
C GLU A 170 -18.14 13.20 -16.77
N PHE A 171 -17.40 12.13 -17.04
CA PHE A 171 -17.14 11.61 -18.38
C PHE A 171 -17.72 10.22 -18.50
N LYS A 172 -18.59 10.00 -19.49
CA LYS A 172 -19.22 8.70 -19.75
C LYS A 172 -18.52 8.01 -20.90
N CYS A 173 -18.35 6.68 -20.81
CA CYS A 173 -17.80 5.87 -21.89
C CYS A 173 -18.79 4.76 -22.25
N GLU A 174 -19.33 4.79 -23.47
CA GLU A 174 -20.32 3.81 -23.94
C GLU A 174 -19.68 2.43 -24.18
N ILE A 175 -18.45 2.39 -24.69
CA ILE A 175 -17.66 1.16 -24.90
C ILE A 175 -17.46 0.38 -23.58
N CYS A 176 -17.42 1.09 -22.45
CA CYS A 176 -17.33 0.52 -21.10
C CYS A 176 -18.70 0.20 -20.46
N GLY A 177 -19.80 0.20 -21.21
CA GLY A 177 -21.15 0.00 -20.69
C GLY A 177 -21.71 1.23 -19.96
N ASN A 178 -21.47 2.43 -20.49
CA ASN A 178 -21.91 3.72 -19.92
C ASN A 178 -21.37 3.99 -18.51
N TYR A 179 -20.18 3.48 -18.20
CA TYR A 179 -19.53 3.75 -16.93
C TYR A 179 -19.09 5.22 -16.85
N SER A 180 -19.42 5.87 -15.73
CA SER A 180 -19.07 7.26 -15.45
C SER A 180 -17.73 7.37 -14.71
N TYR A 181 -16.79 8.09 -15.33
CA TYR A 181 -15.50 8.45 -14.75
C TYR A 181 -15.52 9.90 -14.26
N TRP A 182 -15.05 10.12 -13.03
CA TRP A 182 -14.99 11.44 -12.42
C TRP A 182 -13.61 12.07 -12.64
N GLY A 183 -13.58 13.13 -13.45
CA GLY A 183 -12.39 13.89 -13.78
C GLY A 183 -11.55 13.31 -14.94
N ARG A 184 -10.84 14.22 -15.62
CA ARG A 184 -10.11 13.91 -16.86
C ARG A 184 -8.98 12.90 -16.67
N ARG A 185 -8.26 12.93 -15.55
CA ARG A 185 -7.16 11.99 -15.29
C ARG A 185 -7.66 10.54 -15.10
N ALA A 186 -8.79 10.36 -14.42
CA ALA A 186 -9.41 9.04 -14.27
C ALA A 186 -9.90 8.52 -15.62
N PHE A 187 -10.50 9.42 -16.42
CA PHE A 187 -10.90 9.12 -17.78
C PHE A 187 -9.70 8.76 -18.67
N GLU A 188 -8.61 9.51 -18.73
CA GLU A 188 -7.48 9.12 -19.59
C GLU A 188 -6.82 7.79 -19.18
N ARG A 189 -6.86 7.45 -17.90
CA ARG A 189 -6.36 6.16 -17.41
C ARG A 189 -7.23 4.99 -17.86
N HIS A 190 -8.55 5.17 -17.98
CA HIS A 190 -9.48 4.06 -18.26
C HIS A 190 -9.24 3.37 -19.61
N PHE A 191 -8.68 4.06 -20.60
CA PHE A 191 -8.33 3.47 -21.91
C PHE A 191 -7.31 2.33 -21.82
N LYS A 192 -6.50 2.32 -20.76
CA LYS A 192 -5.54 1.24 -20.48
C LYS A 192 -6.10 0.18 -19.55
N GLU A 193 -7.24 0.42 -18.90
CA GLU A 193 -7.84 -0.51 -17.97
C GLU A 193 -8.48 -1.69 -18.72
N TRP A 194 -8.52 -2.85 -18.07
CA TRP A 194 -9.01 -4.09 -18.67
C TRP A 194 -10.44 -3.98 -19.21
N ARG A 195 -11.32 -3.21 -18.53
CA ARG A 195 -12.71 -3.01 -18.97
C ARG A 195 -12.80 -2.41 -20.37
N HIS A 196 -12.03 -1.36 -20.64
CA HIS A 196 -12.03 -0.71 -21.96
C HIS A 196 -11.37 -1.61 -23.00
N GLN A 197 -10.24 -2.24 -22.66
CA GLN A 197 -9.57 -3.20 -23.55
C GLN A 197 -10.50 -4.36 -23.96
N HIS A 198 -11.27 -4.88 -23.01
CA HIS A 198 -12.24 -5.93 -23.25
C HIS A 198 -13.39 -5.44 -24.13
N GLY A 199 -13.93 -4.25 -23.88
CA GLY A 199 -14.92 -3.61 -24.74
C GLY A 199 -14.44 -3.48 -26.18
N MET A 200 -13.21 -2.98 -26.39
CA MET A 200 -12.59 -2.87 -27.71
C MET A 200 -12.39 -4.24 -28.37
N ARG A 201 -12.00 -5.25 -27.60
CA ARG A 201 -11.85 -6.63 -28.09
C ARG A 201 -13.18 -7.24 -28.55
N CYS A 202 -14.27 -6.97 -27.84
CA CYS A 202 -15.61 -7.41 -28.24
C CYS A 202 -16.08 -6.75 -29.55
N LEU A 203 -15.62 -5.52 -29.82
CA LEU A 203 -15.88 -4.81 -31.08
C LEU A 203 -14.95 -5.26 -32.23
N GLY A 204 -13.94 -6.08 -31.96
CA GLY A 204 -12.93 -6.49 -32.94
C GLY A 204 -11.97 -5.36 -33.35
N ILE A 205 -11.86 -4.30 -32.53
CA ILE A 205 -10.99 -3.15 -32.79
C ILE A 205 -9.73 -3.27 -31.93
N PRO A 206 -8.52 -3.12 -32.49
CA PRO A 206 -7.30 -3.14 -31.70
C PRO A 206 -7.20 -1.88 -30.82
N ASN A 207 -6.92 -2.05 -29.53
CA ASN A 207 -6.76 -0.94 -28.58
C ASN A 207 -5.42 -0.21 -28.77
N THR A 208 -5.34 0.61 -29.81
CA THR A 208 -4.18 1.47 -30.11
C THR A 208 -4.44 2.90 -29.65
N LYS A 209 -3.37 3.71 -29.52
CA LYS A 209 -3.47 5.13 -29.10
C LYS A 209 -4.37 5.97 -30.03
N ASN A 210 -4.65 5.50 -31.24
CA ASN A 210 -5.52 6.17 -32.21
C ASN A 210 -6.98 6.24 -31.73
N PHE A 211 -7.38 5.36 -30.81
CA PHE A 211 -8.73 5.27 -30.25
C PHE A 211 -8.87 5.96 -28.89
N ASN A 212 -7.82 6.62 -28.40
CA ASN A 212 -7.92 7.41 -27.18
C ASN A 212 -8.94 8.55 -27.38
N GLU A 213 -9.72 8.83 -26.33
CA GLU A 213 -10.83 9.81 -26.31
C GLU A 213 -12.13 9.38 -27.02
N ILE A 214 -12.15 8.23 -27.69
CA ILE A 214 -13.38 7.72 -28.31
C ILE A 214 -14.22 7.01 -27.25
N THR A 215 -15.46 7.46 -27.10
CA THR A 215 -16.40 6.93 -26.10
C THR A 215 -17.59 6.23 -26.73
N ASN A 216 -18.04 6.72 -27.88
CA ASN A 216 -19.15 6.18 -28.64
C ASN A 216 -18.71 4.96 -29.47
N ILE A 217 -19.54 3.92 -29.47
CA ILE A 217 -19.25 2.67 -30.19
C ILE A 217 -19.26 2.91 -31.70
N GLN A 218 -20.22 3.70 -32.20
CA GLN A 218 -20.37 3.98 -33.62
C GLN A 218 -19.15 4.74 -34.18
N GLU A 219 -18.70 5.77 -33.48
CA GLU A 219 -17.52 6.55 -33.88
C GLU A 219 -16.25 5.68 -33.93
N ALA A 220 -16.09 4.75 -32.99
CA ALA A 220 -14.98 3.82 -32.97
C ALA A 220 -14.97 2.91 -34.21
N GLN A 221 -16.14 2.41 -34.62
CA GLN A 221 -16.30 1.58 -35.81
C GLN A 221 -16.00 2.36 -37.10
N GLU A 222 -16.54 3.57 -37.25
CA GLU A 222 -16.29 4.42 -38.42
C GLU A 222 -14.81 4.79 -38.55
N LEU A 223 -14.14 5.08 -37.42
CA LEU A 223 -12.70 5.34 -37.43
C LEU A 223 -11.92 4.08 -37.83
N TRP A 224 -12.31 2.92 -37.31
CA TRP A 224 -11.65 1.66 -37.63
C TRP A 224 -11.78 1.30 -39.11
N GLU A 225 -12.96 1.51 -39.71
CA GLU A 225 -13.16 1.33 -41.15
C GLU A 225 -12.23 2.21 -41.97
N LYS A 226 -12.14 3.51 -41.66
CA LYS A 226 -11.23 4.45 -42.33
C LYS A 226 -9.76 4.06 -42.18
N ILE A 227 -9.37 3.55 -41.01
CA ILE A 227 -8.00 3.08 -40.77
C ILE A 227 -7.73 1.80 -41.57
N ARG A 228 -8.68 0.86 -41.59
CA ARG A 228 -8.56 -0.42 -42.31
C ARG A 228 -8.46 -0.21 -43.83
N GLU A 229 -9.21 0.74 -44.37
CA GLU A 229 -9.10 1.18 -45.76
C GLU A 229 -7.71 1.74 -46.08
N ARG A 230 -7.18 2.64 -45.22
CA ARG A 230 -5.83 3.19 -45.42
C ARG A 230 -4.72 2.16 -45.27
N GLN A 231 -4.86 1.23 -44.34
CA GLN A 231 -3.86 0.17 -44.11
C GLN A 231 -3.88 -0.90 -45.21
N GLY A 232 -4.87 -0.89 -46.10
CA GLY A 232 -4.89 -1.73 -47.29
C GLY A 232 -5.10 -3.21 -47.00
N VAL A 233 -5.64 -3.56 -45.82
CA VAL A 233 -5.95 -4.95 -45.44
C VAL A 233 -7.09 -5.52 -46.29
N ASN A 234 -7.95 -4.65 -46.84
CA ASN A 234 -9.04 -5.02 -47.75
C ASN A 234 -8.75 -4.72 -49.23
N LYS A 235 -7.52 -4.35 -49.59
CA LYS A 235 -7.17 -4.09 -51.00
C LYS A 235 -6.67 -5.38 -51.62
N TRP A 236 -7.52 -6.05 -52.41
CA TRP A 236 -7.16 -7.21 -53.23
C TRP A 236 -5.79 -6.98 -53.88
N ARG A 237 -4.83 -7.87 -53.61
CA ARG A 237 -3.49 -7.80 -54.18
C ARG A 237 -3.37 -8.78 -55.35
N PRO A 238 -3.51 -8.34 -56.60
CA PRO A 238 -3.46 -9.22 -57.77
C PRO A 238 -2.22 -10.12 -57.79
N ASP A 239 -1.07 -9.61 -57.36
CA ASP A 239 0.19 -10.35 -57.38
C ASP A 239 0.26 -11.54 -56.40
N LEU A 240 -0.65 -11.59 -55.41
CA LEU A 240 -0.69 -12.58 -54.33
C LEU A 240 -1.99 -13.41 -54.32
N GLU A 241 -3.06 -12.89 -54.91
CA GLU A 241 -4.40 -13.47 -54.85
C GLU A 241 -4.94 -13.89 -56.22
N GLU A 242 -4.25 -13.56 -57.32
CA GLU A 242 -4.63 -14.01 -58.69
C GLU A 242 -4.02 -15.39 -58.98
N GLU A 243 -4.89 -16.38 -59.13
CA GLU A 243 -4.55 -17.77 -59.41
C GLU A 243 -4.63 -18.08 -60.91
N TYR A 244 -3.63 -18.79 -61.43
CA TYR A 244 -3.52 -19.24 -62.82
C TYR A 244 -3.50 -20.77 -62.86
N GLU A 245 -4.25 -21.34 -63.79
CA GLU A 245 -4.28 -22.78 -64.05
C GLU A 245 -3.40 -23.11 -65.26
N ASP A 246 -2.54 -24.13 -65.13
CA ASP A 246 -1.77 -24.67 -66.25
C ASP A 246 -2.61 -25.62 -67.13
N LYS A 247 -2.00 -26.18 -68.19
CA LYS A 247 -2.69 -27.13 -69.09
C LYS A 247 -2.98 -28.49 -68.45
N GLU A 248 -2.34 -28.79 -67.33
CA GLU A 248 -2.48 -30.04 -66.57
C GLU A 248 -3.52 -29.88 -65.44
N GLY A 249 -4.03 -28.67 -65.22
CA GLY A 249 -5.03 -28.34 -64.21
C GLY A 249 -4.44 -27.93 -62.85
N ASN A 250 -3.14 -27.67 -62.76
CA ASN A 250 -2.50 -27.24 -61.51
C ASN A 250 -2.64 -25.72 -61.34
N ILE A 251 -3.00 -25.31 -60.12
CA ILE A 251 -3.27 -23.91 -59.79
C ILE A 251 -2.05 -23.29 -59.10
N TYR A 252 -1.54 -22.20 -59.66
CA TYR A 252 -0.39 -21.46 -59.15
C TYR A 252 -0.70 -19.99 -58.97
N ASN A 253 -0.05 -19.36 -58.00
CA ASN A 253 -0.10 -17.93 -57.82
C ASN A 253 0.64 -17.22 -58.98
N LYS A 254 0.20 -16.02 -59.38
CA LYS A 254 0.71 -15.30 -60.57
C LYS A 254 2.23 -15.31 -60.74
N LYS A 255 2.98 -14.99 -59.68
CA LYS A 255 4.46 -14.95 -59.73
C LYS A 255 5.04 -16.33 -60.03
N THR A 256 4.57 -17.34 -59.30
CA THR A 256 5.01 -18.73 -59.45
C THR A 256 4.70 -19.24 -60.85
N TYR A 257 3.50 -18.96 -61.37
CA TYR A 257 3.13 -19.30 -62.75
C TYR A 257 4.08 -18.64 -63.77
N THR A 258 4.32 -17.33 -63.65
CA THR A 258 5.21 -16.63 -64.60
C THR A 258 6.66 -17.10 -64.52
N ASP A 259 7.15 -17.49 -63.34
CA ASP A 259 8.50 -18.00 -63.17
C ASP A 259 8.64 -19.43 -63.71
N LEU A 260 7.65 -20.30 -63.47
CA LEU A 260 7.59 -21.64 -64.05
C LEU A 260 7.48 -21.59 -65.58
N GLN A 261 6.69 -20.66 -66.12
CA GLN A 261 6.55 -20.45 -67.55
C GLN A 261 7.86 -19.96 -68.18
N ARG A 262 8.62 -19.08 -67.50
CA ARG A 262 9.94 -18.64 -67.97
C ARG A 262 10.99 -19.74 -67.94
N GLN A 263 10.89 -20.67 -66.99
CA GLN A 263 11.76 -21.83 -66.88
C GLN A 263 11.35 -22.95 -67.86
N GLY A 264 10.19 -22.85 -68.50
CA GLY A 264 9.66 -23.87 -69.42
C GLY A 264 9.17 -25.13 -68.72
N LEU A 265 8.74 -25.02 -67.46
CA LEU A 265 8.28 -26.14 -66.63
C LEU A 265 6.76 -26.36 -66.73
N ILE A 266 6.01 -25.40 -67.28
CA ILE A 266 4.55 -25.44 -67.49
C ILE A 266 4.17 -24.79 -68.83
#